data_AF-A0A8H8TWJ9-F1
#
_entry.id   AF-A0A8H8TWJ9-F1
#
_cell.length_a   1.000
_cell.length_b   1.000
_cell.length_c   1.000
_cell.angle_alpha   90.00
_cell.angle_beta   90.00
_cell.angle_gamma   90.00
#
_symmetry.space_group_name_H-M   'P 1'
#
loop_
_entity.id
_entity.type
_entity.pdbx_description
1 polymer ?
#
loop_
_entity_poly.entity_id
_entity_poly.type
_entity_poly.pdbx_seq_one_letter_code
_entity_poly.pdbx_strand_id
1 'polypeptide(L)'
;MASGIHVNRWGDYVRDMFRVTRPGGWTQMVELYFNVQSDNGSLSDEHALRQWSIRYMESLQGLKDLRVPLRLPNMMRDAGFVDVEHRMIMLHTCAWSTGRKPLLAIKGIATKSVPCRPERECNWGSKS
;
A
#
# COMPACT_ATOMS: atom_id res chain seq x y z
N MET A 1 -11.33 13.61 -9.43
CA MET A 1 -10.16 13.18 -8.63
C MET A 1 -10.44 11.78 -8.13
N ALA A 2 -9.54 10.81 -8.32
CA ALA A 2 -9.70 9.48 -7.73
C ALA A 2 -9.71 9.64 -6.20
N SER A 3 -10.86 9.38 -5.57
CA SER A 3 -10.95 9.40 -4.11
C SER A 3 -10.07 8.28 -3.57
N GLY A 4 -9.03 8.62 -2.83
CA GLY A 4 -8.18 7.63 -2.17
C GLY A 4 -8.96 6.87 -1.10
N ILE A 5 -8.42 5.74 -0.64
CA ILE A 5 -9.06 4.92 0.40
C ILE A 5 -9.10 5.68 1.72
N HIS A 6 -10.29 5.77 2.33
CA HIS A 6 -10.46 6.37 3.64
C HIS A 6 -9.74 5.56 4.72
N VAL A 7 -9.18 6.21 5.76
CA VAL A 7 -8.37 5.55 6.82
C VAL A 7 -9.03 4.30 7.42
N ASN A 8 -10.34 4.35 7.68
CA ASN A 8 -11.08 3.24 8.30
C ASN A 8 -11.40 2.08 7.33
N ARG A 9 -11.20 2.27 6.02
CA ARG A 9 -11.61 1.30 5.00
C ARG A 9 -10.51 0.34 4.58
N TRP A 10 -9.25 0.58 4.98
CA TRP A 10 -8.11 -0.24 4.58
C TRP A 10 -8.26 -1.72 4.92
N GLY A 11 -8.70 -2.05 6.13
CA GLY A 11 -8.88 -3.45 6.54
C GLY A 11 -9.90 -4.18 5.68
N ASP A 12 -11.07 -3.59 5.48
CA ASP A 12 -12.12 -4.19 4.63
C ASP A 12 -11.72 -4.22 3.16
N TYR A 13 -11.00 -3.20 2.68
CA TYR A 13 -10.52 -3.16 1.31
C TYR A 13 -9.57 -4.32 1.00
N VAL A 14 -8.60 -4.58 1.89
CA VAL A 14 -7.68 -5.71 1.74
C VAL A 14 -8.43 -7.05 1.83
N ARG A 15 -9.47 -7.16 2.68
CA ARG A 15 -10.33 -8.35 2.75
C ARG A 15 -11.15 -8.56 1.47
N ASP A 16 -11.68 -7.49 0.90
CA ASP A 16 -12.39 -7.53 -0.39
C ASP A 16 -11.44 -7.97 -1.50
N MET A 17 -10.19 -7.49 -1.51
CA MET A 17 -9.15 -7.93 -2.45
C MET A 17 -8.85 -9.43 -2.30
N PHE A 18 -8.77 -9.95 -1.09
CA PHE A 18 -8.61 -11.38 -0.84
C PHE A 18 -9.79 -12.18 -1.41
N ARG A 19 -11.03 -11.73 -1.18
CA ARG A 19 -12.24 -12.40 -1.67
C ARG A 19 -12.31 -12.49 -3.19
N VAL A 20 -11.90 -11.45 -3.91
CA VAL A 20 -11.96 -11.43 -5.39
C VAL A 20 -10.75 -12.09 -6.04
N THR A 21 -9.66 -12.26 -5.29
CA THR A 21 -8.46 -12.94 -5.80
C THR A 21 -8.74 -14.42 -5.89
N ARG A 22 -8.49 -15.00 -7.06
CA ARG A 22 -8.68 -16.44 -7.26
C ARG A 22 -7.84 -17.23 -6.24
N PRO A 23 -8.34 -18.37 -5.75
CA PRO A 23 -7.54 -19.31 -4.98
C PRO A 23 -6.19 -19.58 -5.69
N GLY A 24 -5.05 -19.40 -5.02
CA GLY A 24 -3.72 -19.62 -5.60
C GLY A 24 -3.16 -18.46 -6.43
N GLY A 25 -3.95 -17.40 -6.63
CA GLY A 25 -3.58 -16.21 -7.38
C GLY A 25 -2.65 -15.27 -6.60
N TRP A 26 -2.24 -14.19 -7.26
CA TRP A 26 -1.38 -13.18 -6.67
C TRP A 26 -2.08 -11.82 -6.65
N THR A 27 -1.85 -11.08 -5.57
CA THR A 27 -2.30 -9.70 -5.42
C THR A 27 -1.07 -8.82 -5.26
N GLN A 28 -1.00 -7.75 -6.06
CA GLN A 28 0.02 -6.73 -5.91
C GLN A 28 -0.61 -5.42 -5.44
N MET A 29 -0.11 -4.87 -4.33
CA MET A 29 -0.49 -3.55 -3.83
C MET A 29 0.71 -2.62 -3.90
N VAL A 30 0.48 -1.40 -4.39
CA VAL A 30 1.51 -0.39 -4.53
C VAL A 30 1.03 0.89 -3.89
N GLU A 31 1.70 1.33 -2.82
CA GLU A 31 1.32 2.57 -2.12
C GLU A 31 2.50 3.47 -1.83
N LEU A 32 2.19 4.77 -1.76
CA LEU A 32 3.17 5.84 -1.54
C LEU A 32 3.33 6.15 -0.06
N TYR A 33 4.57 6.12 0.40
CA TYR A 33 4.93 6.55 1.76
C TYR A 33 5.34 8.03 1.74
N PHE A 34 4.43 8.90 2.18
CA PHE A 34 4.60 10.36 2.13
C PHE A 34 5.44 10.91 3.30
N ASN A 35 6.64 10.37 3.51
CA ASN A 35 7.62 11.00 4.38
C ASN A 35 8.60 11.82 3.54
N VAL A 36 8.30 13.11 3.36
CA VAL A 36 9.20 14.03 2.66
C VAL A 36 10.32 14.43 3.63
N GLN A 37 11.54 14.01 3.33
CA GLN A 37 12.74 14.32 4.09
C GLN A 37 13.75 15.01 3.16
N SER A 38 14.43 16.04 3.66
CA SER A 38 15.60 16.63 2.97
C SER A 38 16.86 16.00 3.55
N ASP A 39 17.76 15.59 2.67
CA ASP A 39 19.06 14.97 2.97
C ASP A 39 20.11 15.97 3.50
N ASN A 40 19.87 17.28 3.39
CA ASN A 40 20.88 18.30 3.68
C ASN A 40 20.86 18.85 5.12
N GLY A 41 19.98 18.36 6.01
CA GLY A 41 19.91 18.81 7.42
C GLY A 41 19.68 20.31 7.64
N SER A 42 19.43 21.09 6.59
CA SER A 42 19.37 22.56 6.61
C SER A 42 17.94 23.09 6.70
N LEU A 43 16.94 22.22 6.81
CA LEU A 43 15.56 22.65 6.94
C LEU A 43 15.25 22.98 8.41
N SER A 44 15.43 24.24 8.78
CA SER A 44 14.84 24.80 10.00
C SER A 44 13.30 24.74 9.96
N ASP A 45 12.64 24.72 11.12
CA ASP A 45 11.17 24.63 11.21
C ASP A 45 10.43 25.85 10.62
N GLU A 46 11.14 26.94 10.31
CA GLU A 46 10.57 28.16 9.70
C GLU A 46 10.39 28.07 8.17
N HIS A 47 10.95 27.06 7.49
CA HIS A 47 10.82 27.00 6.04
C HIS A 47 9.38 26.75 5.58
N ALA A 48 8.93 27.52 4.60
CA ALA A 48 7.58 27.45 4.04
C ALA A 48 7.18 26.02 3.57
N LEU A 49 8.13 25.24 3.05
CA LEU A 49 7.89 23.84 2.66
C LEU A 49 7.61 22.92 3.86
N ARG A 50 8.30 23.14 4.98
CA ARG A 50 8.06 22.39 6.23
C ARG A 50 6.66 22.70 6.76
N GLN A 51 6.32 23.98 6.86
CA GLN A 51 5.00 24.46 7.29
C GLN A 51 3.88 23.95 6.38
N TRP A 52 4.06 24.00 5.06
CA TRP A 52 3.10 23.42 4.11
C TRP A 52 2.92 21.92 4.31
N SER A 53 4.02 21.17 4.47
CA SER A 53 3.97 19.71 4.65
C SER A 53 3.24 19.30 5.93
N ILE A 54 3.45 20.03 7.03
CA ILE A 54 2.77 19.81 8.31
C ILE A 54 1.26 20.05 8.14
N ARG A 55 0.88 21.20 7.60
CA ARG A 55 -0.54 21.55 7.36
C ARG A 55 -1.22 20.59 6.39
N TYR A 56 -0.50 20.12 5.37
CA TYR A 56 -0.99 19.11 4.45
C TYR A 56 -1.26 17.78 5.15
N MET A 57 -0.31 17.29 5.97
CA MET A 57 -0.52 16.09 6.78
C MET A 57 -1.70 16.25 7.74
N GLU A 58 -1.81 17.39 8.44
CA GLU A 58 -2.93 17.71 9.33
C GLU A 58 -4.27 17.69 8.60
N SER A 59 -4.37 18.33 7.43
CA SER A 59 -5.60 18.35 6.64
C SER A 59 -6.08 16.97 6.19
N LEU A 60 -5.18 15.98 6.13
CA LEU A 60 -5.48 14.61 5.75
C LEU A 60 -5.61 13.67 6.94
N GLN A 61 -5.30 14.12 8.16
CA GLN A 61 -5.49 13.32 9.37
C GLN A 61 -6.96 12.91 9.50
N GLY A 62 -7.19 11.65 9.86
CA GLY A 62 -8.55 11.11 10.00
C GLY A 62 -9.28 10.84 8.67
N LEU A 63 -8.78 11.32 7.54
CA LEU A 63 -9.33 11.05 6.21
C LEU A 63 -8.49 10.01 5.46
N LYS A 64 -7.17 10.22 5.38
CA LYS A 64 -6.23 9.34 4.66
C LYS A 64 -5.10 8.90 5.56
N ASP A 65 -4.80 7.59 5.53
CA ASP A 65 -3.62 7.06 6.22
C ASP A 65 -2.39 7.14 5.31
N LEU A 66 -1.60 8.20 5.46
CA LEU A 66 -0.35 8.42 4.70
C LEU A 66 0.78 7.44 5.09
N ARG A 67 0.59 6.68 6.19
CA ARG A 67 1.55 5.69 6.69
C ARG A 67 1.08 4.26 6.47
N VAL A 68 -0.04 4.06 5.77
CA VAL A 68 -0.56 2.73 5.44
C VAL A 68 0.46 1.79 4.79
N PRO A 69 1.45 2.23 3.96
CA PRO A 69 2.35 1.29 3.32
C PRO A 69 3.23 0.51 4.31
N LEU A 70 3.38 1.00 5.55
CA LEU A 70 4.10 0.30 6.62
C LEU A 70 3.26 -0.81 7.26
N ARG A 71 1.92 -0.67 7.21
CA ARG A 71 0.96 -1.57 7.86
C ARG A 71 0.34 -2.58 6.90
N LEU A 72 0.36 -2.28 5.59
CA LEU A 72 -0.14 -3.16 4.54
C LEU A 72 0.33 -4.62 4.64
N PRO A 73 1.62 -4.97 4.89
CA PRO A 73 2.00 -6.38 4.96
C PRO A 73 1.29 -7.12 6.10
N ASN A 74 1.02 -6.43 7.22
CA ASN A 74 0.26 -7.02 8.32
C ASN A 74 -1.21 -7.14 7.96
N MET A 75 -1.81 -6.11 7.34
CA MET A 75 -3.20 -6.17 6.86
C MET A 75 -3.43 -7.32 5.86
N MET A 76 -2.44 -7.59 4.99
CA MET A 76 -2.50 -8.70 4.03
C MET A 76 -2.45 -10.05 4.74
N ARG A 77 -1.57 -10.21 5.75
CA ARG A 77 -1.52 -11.42 6.58
C ARG A 77 -2.83 -11.63 7.36
N ASP A 78 -3.35 -10.58 7.97
CA ASP A 78 -4.60 -10.61 8.72
C ASP A 78 -5.82 -10.96 7.84
N ALA A 79 -5.77 -10.61 6.55
CA ALA A 79 -6.80 -10.97 5.57
C ALA A 79 -6.69 -12.43 5.07
N GLY A 80 -5.57 -13.12 5.32
CA GLY A 80 -5.35 -14.51 4.93
C GLY A 80 -4.44 -14.72 3.72
N PHE A 81 -3.74 -13.68 3.25
CA PHE A 81 -2.67 -13.85 2.25
C PHE A 81 -1.46 -14.55 2.87
N VAL A 82 -0.77 -15.34 2.05
CA VAL A 82 0.50 -16.00 2.40
C VAL A 82 1.62 -15.47 1.51
N ASP A 83 2.87 -15.84 1.85
CA ASP A 83 4.06 -15.45 1.10
C ASP A 83 4.11 -13.93 0.88
N VAL A 84 3.93 -13.19 1.97
CA VAL A 84 3.81 -11.72 1.93
C VAL A 84 5.18 -11.07 1.83
N GLU A 85 5.55 -10.67 0.61
CA GLU A 85 6.78 -9.94 0.32
C GLU A 85 6.54 -8.43 0.25
N HIS A 86 7.48 -7.66 0.78
CA HIS A 86 7.31 -6.23 0.97
C HIS A 86 8.64 -5.48 0.81
N ARG A 87 8.74 -4.66 -0.24
CA ARG A 87 9.93 -3.83 -0.51
C ARG A 87 9.64 -2.35 -0.32
N MET A 88 10.55 -1.61 0.30
CA MET A 88 10.60 -0.15 0.16
C MET A 88 11.64 0.18 -0.90
N ILE A 89 11.24 0.94 -1.91
CA ILE A 89 12.19 1.64 -2.78
C ILE A 89 12.29 3.08 -2.19
N MET A 90 13.14 4.02 -2.64
CA MET A 90 13.20 5.44 -2.14
C MET A 90 12.82 6.44 -3.23
N LEU A 91 11.96 7.48 -3.08
CA LEU A 91 11.38 8.43 -4.12
C LEU A 91 12.13 9.78 -4.22
N HIS A 92 13.03 9.98 -5.21
CA HIS A 92 13.51 11.32 -5.66
C HIS A 92 12.40 12.21 -6.26
N THR A 93 11.83 13.06 -5.42
CA THR A 93 10.79 14.03 -5.82
C THR A 93 11.32 15.22 -6.63
N CYS A 94 12.64 15.43 -6.69
CA CYS A 94 13.26 16.55 -7.41
C CYS A 94 14.41 16.03 -8.29
N ALA A 95 14.23 16.06 -9.60
CA ALA A 95 15.33 15.89 -10.55
C ALA A 95 15.45 17.18 -11.37
N TRP A 96 16.53 17.92 -11.18
CA TRP A 96 17.13 18.58 -12.35
C TRP A 96 18.27 17.69 -12.83
N SER A 97 18.39 17.59 -14.16
CA SER A 97 19.33 16.69 -14.83
C SER A 97 20.77 16.91 -14.37
N THR A 98 21.33 15.95 -13.66
CA THR A 98 22.78 15.71 -13.67
C THR A 98 23.05 14.22 -13.55
N GLY A 99 23.05 13.55 -14.70
CA GLY A 99 23.91 12.41 -15.05
C GLY A 99 23.87 11.11 -14.23
N ARG A 100 23.13 11.02 -13.13
CA ARG A 100 23.14 9.81 -12.29
C ARG A 100 21.75 9.56 -11.73
N LYS A 101 21.19 8.40 -12.06
CA LYS A 101 19.82 7.99 -11.71
C LYS A 101 19.77 7.60 -10.24
N PRO A 102 18.90 8.22 -9.43
CA PRO A 102 18.63 7.66 -8.13
C PRO A 102 17.12 7.34 -8.01
N LEU A 103 16.80 6.30 -7.23
CA LEU A 103 15.57 5.48 -7.36
C LEU A 103 14.28 6.15 -6.87
N LEU A 104 13.10 5.54 -7.10
CA LEU A 104 11.81 6.04 -6.60
C LEU A 104 11.06 5.06 -5.63
N ALA A 105 10.53 5.47 -4.44
CA ALA A 105 9.88 4.70 -3.36
C ALA A 105 8.49 4.18 -3.66
N ILE A 106 8.46 3.28 -4.60
CA ILE A 106 7.28 2.51 -4.89
C ILE A 106 7.35 1.26 -4.03
N LYS A 107 6.57 1.19 -2.95
CA LYS A 107 6.45 -0.06 -2.22
C LYS A 107 5.47 -0.96 -2.95
N GLY A 108 5.99 -1.93 -3.67
CA GLY A 108 5.22 -3.07 -4.14
C GLY A 108 5.17 -4.13 -3.07
N ILE A 109 3.96 -4.55 -2.72
CA ILE A 109 3.69 -5.75 -1.93
C ILE A 109 3.11 -6.75 -2.92
N ALA A 110 3.73 -7.90 -3.06
CA ALA A 110 3.22 -8.99 -3.88
C ALA A 110 3.01 -10.19 -2.95
N THR A 111 1.81 -10.77 -2.99
CA THR A 111 1.42 -11.84 -2.08
C THR A 111 0.61 -12.89 -2.81
N LYS A 112 0.73 -14.14 -2.39
CA LYS A 112 -0.07 -15.24 -2.93
C LYS A 112 -1.31 -15.47 -2.06
N SER A 113 -2.45 -15.75 -2.66
CA SER A 113 -3.60 -16.32 -1.93
C SER A 113 -3.41 -17.85 -1.86
N VAL A 114 -3.64 -18.47 -0.70
CA VAL A 114 -3.68 -19.95 -0.64
C VAL A 114 -4.99 -20.44 -1.27
N PRO A 115 -4.99 -21.50 -2.09
CA PRO A 115 -6.23 -22.10 -2.55
C PRO A 115 -6.81 -23.22 -1.68
N CYS A 116 -8.15 -23.20 -1.66
CA CYS A 116 -9.16 -24.22 -1.36
C CYS A 116 -9.16 -24.97 -0.02
N ARG A 117 -10.22 -24.69 0.75
CA ARG A 117 -10.82 -25.57 1.76
C ARG A 117 -10.98 -26.99 1.17
N PRO A 118 -10.67 -28.06 1.92
CA PRO A 118 -10.87 -29.42 1.43
C PRO A 118 -12.35 -29.63 1.08
N GLU A 119 -12.58 -30.38 0.00
CA GLU A 119 -13.85 -30.69 -0.64
C GLU A 119 -15.04 -30.71 0.33
N ARG A 120 -16.01 -29.83 0.10
CA ARG A 120 -17.41 -30.18 0.37
C ARG A 120 -17.99 -30.60 -0.97
N GLU A 121 -18.31 -31.88 -1.06
CA GLU A 121 -19.00 -32.55 -2.16
C GLU A 121 -19.94 -31.60 -2.92
N CYS A 122 -19.51 -31.13 -4.09
CA CYS A 122 -20.41 -30.54 -5.06
C CYS A 122 -21.10 -31.71 -5.78
N ASN A 123 -22.14 -32.25 -5.16
CA ASN A 123 -23.02 -33.23 -5.76
C ASN A 123 -23.86 -32.52 -6.83
N TRP A 124 -23.30 -32.36 -8.04
CA TRP A 124 -24.06 -31.93 -9.20
C TRP A 124 -24.90 -33.11 -9.66
N GLY A 125 -26.14 -33.16 -9.14
CA GLY A 125 -27.13 -34.13 -9.58
C GLY A 125 -27.30 -34.07 -11.08
N SER A 126 -27.02 -35.19 -11.75
CA SER A 126 -27.47 -35.48 -13.10
C SER A 126 -29.00 -35.41 -13.11
N LYS A 127 -29.56 -34.40 -13.78
CA LYS A 127 -30.94 -34.50 -14.24
C LYS A 127 -30.91 -34.92 -15.70
N SER A 128 -31.53 -36.08 -15.90
CA SER A 128 -31.99 -36.70 -17.15
C SER A 128 -32.73 -35.73 -18.06
#